data_AF-A0A4Y2N370-F1
#
_entry.id   AF-A0A4Y2N370-F1
#
_cell.length_a   1.000
_cell.length_b   1.000
_cell.length_c   1.000
_cell.angle_alpha   90.00
_cell.angle_beta   90.00
_cell.angle_gamma   90.00
#
_symmetry.space_group_name_H-M   'P 1'
#
loop_
_entity.id
_entity.type
_entity.pdbx_description
1 polymer ?
#
loop_
_entity_poly.entity_id
_entity_poly.type
_entity_poly.pdbx_seq_one_letter_code
_entity_poly.pdbx_strand_id
1 'polypeptide(L)'
;MKSNCQYGAQHFRKMISLARQLPENVKQIIYKVLSNNEYFAHPEHLLLTTLHDSRKHIQELAVRRIQKMKNSSGLLFSKIPKLNFKAADYIDLIDWSNCVVTENTYAYKYKA
;
A
#
# COMPACT_ATOMS: atom_id res chain seq x y z
N MET A 1 -25.84 -1.51 -0.31
CA MET A 1 -24.77 -1.70 -1.32
C MET A 1 -23.52 -2.18 -0.60
N LYS A 2 -23.00 -3.38 -0.89
CA LYS A 2 -21.70 -3.82 -0.34
C LYS A 2 -20.62 -3.01 -1.05
N SER A 3 -19.78 -2.27 -0.31
CA SER A 3 -18.66 -1.57 -0.91
C SER A 3 -17.68 -2.61 -1.47
N ASN A 4 -17.37 -2.50 -2.75
CA ASN A 4 -16.48 -3.40 -3.48
C ASN A 4 -14.99 -3.17 -3.14
N CYS A 5 -14.67 -2.82 -1.89
CA CYS A 5 -13.31 -2.51 -1.42
C CYS A 5 -12.27 -3.61 -1.72
N GLN A 6 -12.73 -4.84 -1.99
CA GLN A 6 -11.90 -5.98 -2.38
C GLN A 6 -11.15 -5.75 -3.70
N TYR A 7 -11.67 -4.90 -4.59
CA TYR A 7 -11.08 -4.66 -5.92
C TYR A 7 -10.20 -3.42 -6.01
N GLY A 8 -10.08 -2.62 -4.94
CA GLY A 8 -9.27 -1.39 -4.94
C GLY A 8 -7.84 -1.64 -5.43
N ALA A 9 -7.28 -2.77 -5.00
CA ALA A 9 -6.06 -3.41 -5.47
C ALA A 9 -5.90 -3.50 -7.00
N GLN A 10 -6.89 -4.12 -7.63
CA GLN A 10 -6.87 -4.44 -9.05
C GLN A 10 -6.99 -3.17 -9.87
N HIS A 11 -7.82 -2.23 -9.41
CA HIS A 11 -7.95 -0.92 -10.02
C HIS A 11 -6.63 -0.15 -9.93
N PHE A 12 -5.97 -0.14 -8.77
CA PHE A 12 -4.71 0.58 -8.62
C PHE A 12 -3.59 -0.02 -9.49
N ARG A 13 -3.44 -1.35 -9.50
CA ARG A 13 -2.49 -2.04 -10.40
C ARG A 13 -2.78 -1.72 -11.87
N LYS A 14 -4.06 -1.72 -12.26
CA LYS A 14 -4.49 -1.36 -13.62
C LYS A 14 -4.16 0.09 -13.95
N MET A 15 -4.38 1.03 -13.02
CA MET A 15 -4.03 2.44 -13.19
C MET A 15 -2.53 2.64 -13.42
N ILE A 16 -1.67 1.99 -12.61
CA ILE A 16 -0.21 2.06 -12.82
C ILE A 16 0.18 1.48 -14.18
N SER A 17 -0.40 0.33 -14.55
CA SER A 17 -0.12 -0.29 -15.84
C SER A 17 -0.53 0.59 -17.02
N LEU A 18 -1.65 1.29 -16.93
CA LEU A 18 -2.10 2.24 -17.96
C LEU A 18 -1.21 3.48 -17.99
N ALA A 19 -0.83 4.01 -16.82
CA ALA A 19 0.05 5.18 -16.72
C ALA A 19 1.41 4.94 -17.39
N ARG A 20 1.94 3.71 -17.35
CA ARG A 20 3.20 3.32 -18.02
C ARG A 20 3.16 3.47 -19.53
N GLN A 21 1.98 3.32 -20.14
CA GLN A 21 1.79 3.36 -21.59
C GLN A 21 1.70 4.80 -22.12
N LEU A 22 1.63 5.80 -21.23
CA LEU A 22 1.44 7.20 -21.61
C LEU A 22 2.78 7.90 -21.94
N PRO A 23 2.71 8.99 -22.72
CA PRO A 23 3.85 9.89 -22.95
C PRO A 23 4.44 10.41 -21.63
N GLU A 24 5.74 10.65 -21.60
CA GLU A 24 6.48 10.93 -20.36
C GLU A 24 5.97 12.17 -19.62
N ASN A 25 5.60 13.22 -20.34
CA ASN A 25 5.03 14.45 -19.77
C ASN A 25 3.71 14.17 -19.00
N VAL A 26 2.84 13.30 -19.52
CA VAL A 26 1.58 12.94 -18.87
C VAL A 26 1.81 11.96 -17.72
N LYS A 27 2.72 11.01 -17.92
CA LYS A 27 3.08 10.00 -16.92
C LYS A 27 3.60 10.64 -15.63
N GLN A 28 4.45 11.67 -15.72
CA GLN A 28 4.98 12.39 -14.57
C GLN A 28 3.87 13.09 -13.74
N ILE A 29 2.87 13.66 -14.41
CA ILE A 29 1.71 14.27 -13.72
C ILE A 29 0.93 13.21 -12.95
N ILE A 30 0.64 12.08 -13.59
CA ILE A 30 -0.11 10.99 -12.97
C ILE A 30 0.65 10.39 -11.80
N TYR A 31 1.95 10.12 -11.95
CA TYR A 31 2.78 9.58 -10.87
C TYR A 31 2.81 10.52 -9.66
N LYS A 32 2.88 11.84 -9.89
CA LYS A 32 2.76 12.83 -8.82
C LYS A 32 1.42 12.75 -8.09
N VAL A 33 0.31 12.66 -8.83
CA VAL A 33 -1.04 12.52 -8.25
C VAL A 33 -1.18 11.23 -7.45
N LEU A 34 -0.73 10.10 -8.00
CA LEU A 34 -0.81 8.80 -7.32
C LEU A 34 0.05 8.75 -6.05
N SER A 35 1.22 9.39 -6.06
CA SER A 35 2.12 9.45 -4.89
C SER A 35 1.58 10.33 -3.78
N ASN A 36 0.89 11.41 -4.14
CA ASN A 36 0.31 12.36 -3.17
C ASN A 36 -1.05 11.91 -2.67
N ASN A 37 -1.68 10.92 -3.31
CA ASN A 37 -2.98 10.43 -2.90
C ASN A 37 -2.83 9.48 -1.71
N GLU A 38 -3.32 9.95 -0.57
CA GLU A 38 -3.32 9.23 0.70
C GLU A 38 -3.95 7.83 0.59
N TYR A 39 -5.01 7.68 -0.21
CA TYR A 39 -5.69 6.39 -0.41
C TYR A 39 -4.79 5.33 -1.06
N PHE A 40 -3.99 5.71 -2.06
CA PHE A 40 -3.19 4.78 -2.84
C PHE A 40 -1.79 4.55 -2.27
N ALA A 41 -1.24 5.58 -1.64
CA ALA A 41 0.12 5.54 -1.15
C ALA A 41 0.20 4.98 0.29
N HIS A 42 -0.92 4.83 1.01
CA HIS A 42 -0.90 4.22 2.34
C HIS A 42 -0.52 2.73 2.30
N PRO A 43 0.48 2.30 3.07
CA PRO A 43 0.91 0.90 3.05
C PRO A 43 -0.16 -0.07 3.58
N GLU A 44 -1.10 0.39 4.41
CA GLU A 44 -2.25 -0.42 4.84
C GLU A 44 -3.15 -0.82 3.66
N HIS A 45 -3.50 0.12 2.79
CA HIS A 45 -4.29 -0.15 1.59
C HIS A 45 -3.56 -1.11 0.64
N LEU A 46 -2.24 -0.98 0.54
CA LEU A 46 -1.40 -1.89 -0.24
C LEU A 46 -1.31 -3.29 0.38
N LEU A 47 -1.28 -3.44 1.71
CA LEU A 47 -1.35 -4.75 2.38
C LEU A 47 -2.71 -5.42 2.19
N LEU A 48 -3.80 -4.69 2.39
CA LEU A 48 -5.17 -5.18 2.15
C LEU A 48 -5.34 -5.64 0.70
N THR A 49 -4.75 -4.89 -0.22
CA THR A 49 -4.67 -5.24 -1.64
C THR A 49 -3.91 -6.55 -1.87
N THR A 50 -2.74 -6.68 -1.25
CA THR A 50 -1.87 -7.84 -1.38
C THR A 50 -2.52 -9.11 -0.80
N LEU A 51 -3.33 -8.98 0.25
CA LEU A 51 -4.12 -10.08 0.83
C LEU A 51 -5.21 -10.63 -0.11
N HIS A 52 -5.74 -9.80 -1.01
CA HIS A 52 -6.80 -10.19 -1.94
C HIS A 52 -6.29 -10.60 -3.34
N ASP A 53 -4.96 -10.71 -3.53
CA ASP A 53 -4.38 -11.19 -4.79
C ASP A 53 -4.75 -12.66 -5.04
N SER A 54 -4.91 -13.07 -6.30
CA SER A 54 -5.18 -14.49 -6.62
C SER A 54 -3.96 -15.39 -6.41
N ARG A 55 -2.75 -14.83 -6.37
CA ARG A 55 -1.49 -15.56 -6.23
C ARG A 55 -1.20 -15.85 -4.75
N LYS A 56 -1.25 -17.13 -4.38
CA LYS A 56 -1.09 -17.59 -2.98
C LYS A 56 0.21 -17.11 -2.31
N HIS A 57 1.34 -17.14 -3.02
CA HIS A 57 2.63 -16.69 -2.47
C HIS A 57 2.64 -15.20 -2.09
N ILE A 58 1.79 -14.39 -2.73
CA ILE A 58 1.67 -12.96 -2.45
C ILE A 58 0.78 -12.71 -1.24
N GLN A 59 -0.32 -13.47 -1.11
CA GLN A 59 -1.13 -13.46 0.10
C GLN A 59 -0.28 -13.84 1.33
N GLU A 60 0.54 -14.89 1.22
CA GLU A 60 1.45 -15.33 2.28
C GLU A 60 2.47 -14.24 2.64
N LEU A 61 2.99 -13.51 1.64
CA LEU A 61 3.89 -12.37 1.87
C LEU A 61 3.18 -11.25 2.65
N ALA A 62 1.93 -10.93 2.33
CA ALA A 62 1.14 -9.94 3.07
C ALA A 62 0.91 -10.36 4.52
N VAL A 63 0.54 -11.62 4.77
CA VAL A 63 0.34 -12.15 6.12
C VAL A 63 1.64 -12.04 6.94
N ARG A 64 2.79 -12.41 6.36
CA ARG A 64 4.10 -12.26 7.02
C ARG A 64 4.40 -10.80 7.37
N ARG A 65 4.12 -9.86 6.46
CA ARG A 65 4.31 -8.41 6.70
C ARG A 65 3.42 -7.92 7.85
N ILE A 66 2.14 -8.31 7.88
CA ILE A 66 1.21 -7.96 8.96
C ILE A 66 1.66 -8.54 10.29
N GLN A 67 2.09 -9.81 10.32
CA GLN A 67 2.63 -10.42 11.54
C GLN A 67 3.87 -9.69 12.05
N LYS A 68 4.78 -9.31 11.14
CA LYS A 68 5.98 -8.53 11.50
C LYS A 68 5.62 -7.18 12.12
N MET A 69 4.63 -6.47 11.55
CA MET A 69 4.17 -5.18 12.07
C MET A 69 3.47 -5.31 13.43
N LYS A 70 2.65 -6.35 13.61
CA LYS A 70 1.98 -6.64 14.89
C LYS A 70 3.00 -6.82 16.02
N ASN A 71 4.16 -7.39 15.72
CA ASN A 71 5.24 -7.61 16.68
C ASN A 71 6.07 -6.33 16.94
N SER A 72 5.96 -5.28 16.11
CA SER A 72 6.72 -4.03 16.21
C SER A 72 5.88 -2.85 16.72
N SER A 73 5.01 -3.09 17.72
CA SER A 73 4.24 -2.10 18.50
C SER A 73 3.27 -1.14 17.76
N GLY A 74 2.87 -1.40 16.51
CA GLY A 74 1.78 -0.62 15.91
C GLY A 74 1.32 -1.07 14.52
N LEU A 75 0.04 -0.81 14.19
CA LEU A 75 -0.55 -1.03 12.86
C LEU A 75 -0.58 0.25 12.00
N LEU A 76 -0.15 1.39 12.55
CA LEU A 76 -0.22 2.67 11.86
C LEU A 76 1.09 3.01 11.16
N PHE A 77 0.99 3.17 9.84
CA PHE A 77 2.03 3.80 9.03
C PHE A 77 1.86 5.32 9.13
N SER A 78 2.75 6.01 9.84
CA SER A 78 2.66 7.48 9.98
C SER A 78 3.11 8.26 8.75
N LYS A 79 3.81 7.62 7.81
CA LYS A 79 4.38 8.29 6.65
C LYS A 79 3.94 7.62 5.37
N ILE A 80 3.53 8.44 4.42
CA ILE A 80 3.32 8.02 3.04
C ILE A 80 4.68 7.59 2.47
N PRO A 81 4.86 6.31 2.11
CA PRO A 81 6.08 5.83 1.49
C PRO A 81 6.23 6.37 0.07
N LYS A 82 7.49 6.42 -0.38
CA LYS A 82 7.80 6.71 -1.78
C LYS A 82 7.43 5.50 -2.65
N LEU A 83 6.56 5.72 -3.64
CA LEU A 83 6.18 4.67 -4.59
C LEU A 83 7.26 4.46 -5.67
N ASN A 84 7.55 3.19 -5.95
CA ASN A 84 8.45 2.75 -7.02
C ASN A 84 7.65 2.43 -8.30
N PHE A 85 7.41 3.43 -9.14
CA PHE A 85 6.66 3.24 -10.39
C PHE A 85 7.35 2.34 -11.43
N LYS A 86 8.64 2.05 -11.26
CA LYS A 86 9.41 1.12 -12.11
C LYS A 86 9.21 -0.35 -11.70
N ALA A 87 8.61 -0.63 -10.55
CA ALA A 87 8.40 -1.98 -10.05
C ALA A 87 7.59 -2.84 -11.04
N ALA A 88 8.08 -4.02 -11.41
CA ALA A 88 7.31 -4.92 -12.29
C ALA A 88 6.00 -5.36 -11.65
N ASP A 89 6.01 -5.53 -10.32
CA ASP A 89 4.88 -5.97 -9.52
C ASP A 89 4.59 -4.99 -8.38
N TYR A 90 3.32 -4.91 -7.95
CA TYR A 90 2.91 -3.95 -6.92
C TYR A 90 3.43 -4.33 -5.53
N ILE A 91 3.89 -5.58 -5.34
CA ILE A 91 4.55 -6.03 -4.10
C ILE A 91 5.85 -5.24 -3.81
N ASP A 92 6.48 -4.72 -4.86
CA ASP A 92 7.73 -3.93 -4.85
C ASP A 92 7.46 -2.43 -5.06
N LEU A 93 6.19 -2.02 -5.04
CA LEU A 93 5.79 -0.63 -5.21
C LEU A 93 6.21 0.22 -4.01
N ILE A 94 6.28 -0.37 -2.82
CA ILE A 94 6.76 0.29 -1.61
C ILE A 94 8.00 -0.44 -1.12
N ASP A 95 8.96 0.33 -0.64
CA ASP A 95 10.01 -0.20 0.22
C ASP A 95 9.50 -0.39 1.65
N TRP A 96 9.12 -1.63 1.97
CA TRP A 96 8.58 -2.01 3.27
C TRP A 96 9.61 -1.96 4.41
N SER A 97 10.91 -1.88 4.09
CA SER A 97 11.95 -1.73 5.11
C SER A 97 12.01 -0.31 5.69
N ASN A 98 11.60 0.67 4.88
CA ASN A 98 11.60 2.10 5.21
C ASN A 98 10.23 2.60 5.72
N CYS A 99 9.22 1.74 5.80
CA CYS A 99 7.93 2.06 6.39
C CYS A 99 8.07 2.17 7.92
N VAL A 100 8.03 3.41 8.43
CA VAL A 100 8.05 3.65 9.87
C VAL A 100 6.69 3.26 10.47
N VAL A 101 6.72 2.19 11.25
CA VAL A 101 5.62 1.82 12.14
C VAL A 101 5.76 2.66 13.40
N THR A 102 4.77 3.50 13.68
CA THR A 102 4.74 4.24 14.94
C THR A 102 3.86 3.53 15.95
N GLU A 103 4.31 3.53 17.20
CA GLU A 103 3.51 3.07 18.32
C GLU A 103 2.23 3.90 18.45
N ASN A 104 1.09 3.23 18.58
CA ASN A 104 -0.19 3.91 18.72
C ASN A 104 -0.30 4.50 20.14
N THR A 105 0.13 5.74 20.31
CA THR A 105 0.04 6.48 21.59
C THR A 105 -1.40 6.70 22.07
N TYR A 106 -2.41 6.56 21.20
CA TYR A 106 -3.82 6.66 21.57
C TYR A 106 -4.38 5.38 22.23
N ALA A 107 -3.71 4.22 22.10
CA ALA A 107 -4.16 2.98 22.72
C ALA A 107 -4.08 2.99 24.27
N TYR A 108 -3.31 3.91 24.84
CA TYR A 108 -3.19 4.10 26.29
C TYR A 108 -4.26 5.02 26.89
N LYS A 109 -5.00 5.79 26.08
CA LYS A 109 -6.00 6.75 26.61
C LYS A 109 -7.36 6.14 26.94
N TYR A 110 -7.64 4.90 26.52
CA TYR A 110 -8.90 4.21 26.77
C TYR A 110 -8.75 2.92 27.59
N LYS A 111 -7.58 2.73 28.21
CA LYS A 111 -7.40 1.74 29.28
C LYS A 111 -7.50 2.46 30.63
N ALA A 112 -8.72 2.82 31.01
CA ALA A 112 -9.10 3.22 32.37
C ALA A 112 -10.53 2.73 32.63
#